data_AF-A0A954ITF7-F1
#
_entry.id   AF-A0A954ITF7-F1
#
_cell.length_a   1.000
_cell.length_b   1.000
_cell.length_c   1.000
_cell.angle_alpha   90.00
_cell.angle_beta   90.00
_cell.angle_gamma   90.00
#
_symmetry.space_group_name_H-M   'P 1'
#
loop_
_entity.id
_entity.type
_entity.pdbx_description
1 polymer ?
#
loop_
_entity_poly.entity_id
_entity_poly.type
_entity_poly.pdbx_seq_one_letter_code
_entity_poly.pdbx_strand_id
1 'polypeptide(L)'
;MAAMLIRRDAFDLAKSLRPLTGDGVAQYVFGVGVVGMAISTIIILMLINGFVVCEMLGQPSNGTIHRAGCFLAGMVGAAGPFIWGSQEAQFWLAVPTSVFGFVLLPIAYITFFLMMNSDRLLGANRPTGGKRIWWNTVMGIAVSLALLGSVWTILNRPPTVKYIGLTILVVFTLIVFLGRRKDSVKTT
;
A
#
# COMPACT_ATOMS: atom_id res chain seq x y z
N MET A 1 28.73 -8.50 -11.05
CA MET A 1 27.64 -9.47 -10.86
C MET A 1 27.45 -9.89 -9.39
N ALA A 2 28.51 -10.19 -8.62
CA ALA A 2 28.39 -10.53 -7.19
C ALA A 2 27.97 -9.35 -6.28
N ALA A 3 28.35 -8.12 -6.62
CA ALA A 3 27.97 -6.91 -5.86
C ALA A 3 26.47 -6.55 -5.93
N MET A 4 25.71 -7.13 -6.87
CA MET A 4 24.24 -6.98 -6.93
C MET A 4 23.50 -7.96 -6.01
N LEU A 5 24.18 -9.01 -5.52
CA LEU A 5 23.63 -9.99 -4.57
C LEU A 5 23.81 -9.53 -3.11
N ILE A 6 24.66 -8.53 -2.87
CA ILE A 6 24.81 -7.90 -1.56
C ILE A 6 23.62 -6.95 -1.37
N ARG A 7 22.71 -7.32 -0.47
CA ARG A 7 21.60 -6.45 -0.04
C ARG A 7 22.19 -5.18 0.56
N ARG A 8 21.85 -4.03 -0.01
CA ARG A 8 22.22 -2.72 0.53
C ARG A 8 21.40 -2.45 1.77
N ASP A 9 22.02 -2.54 2.94
CA ASP A 9 21.40 -2.12 4.19
C ASP A 9 21.48 -0.59 4.34
N ALA A 10 20.70 -0.04 5.26
CA ALA A 10 20.71 1.39 5.58
C ALA A 10 22.14 1.96 5.77
N PHE A 11 23.03 1.16 6.35
CA PHE A 11 24.44 1.51 6.54
C PHE A 11 25.24 1.57 5.23
N ASP A 12 24.90 0.76 4.22
CA ASP A 12 25.54 0.81 2.91
C ASP A 12 25.07 1.99 2.07
N LEU A 13 23.82 2.42 2.26
CA LEU A 13 23.32 3.67 1.68
C LEU A 13 23.97 4.89 2.34
N ALA A 14 24.13 4.89 3.67
CA ALA A 14 24.89 5.94 4.37
C ALA A 14 26.34 6.04 3.87
N LYS A 15 26.98 4.91 3.53
CA LYS A 15 28.33 4.89 2.95
C LYS A 15 28.45 5.68 1.65
N SER A 16 27.38 5.80 0.86
CA SER A 16 27.39 6.56 -0.38
C SER A 16 27.47 8.09 -0.18
N LEU A 17 27.11 8.58 1.01
CA LEU A 17 27.15 10.01 1.38
C LEU A 17 28.50 10.42 2.00
N ARG A 18 29.32 9.46 2.42
CA ARG A 18 30.66 9.69 3.00
C ARG A 18 31.55 10.68 2.24
N PRO A 19 31.68 10.62 0.90
CA PRO A 19 32.56 11.54 0.18
C PRO A 19 32.10 13.00 0.23
N LEU A 20 30.85 13.28 0.61
CA LEU A 20 30.28 14.63 0.66
C LEU A 20 30.16 15.18 2.08
N THR A 21 29.93 14.32 3.08
CA THR A 21 29.59 14.76 4.45
C THR A 21 30.47 14.15 5.54
N GLY A 22 31.31 13.16 5.21
CA GLY A 22 32.08 12.40 6.19
C GLY A 22 31.28 11.32 6.91
N ASP A 23 31.97 10.33 7.47
CA ASP A 23 31.38 9.09 8.02
C ASP A 23 30.35 9.32 9.12
N GLY A 24 30.63 10.25 10.05
CA GLY A 24 29.74 10.54 11.18
C GLY A 24 28.43 11.21 10.74
N VAL A 25 28.52 12.32 10.00
CA VAL A 25 27.35 13.10 9.56
C VAL A 25 26.47 12.28 8.62
N ALA A 26 27.08 11.50 7.72
CA ALA A 26 26.36 10.63 6.80
C ALA A 26 25.45 9.63 7.54
N GLN A 27 25.95 8.98 8.60
CA GLN A 27 25.20 7.98 9.34
C GLN A 27 24.08 8.59 10.20
N TYR A 28 24.30 9.76 10.81
CA TYR A 28 23.27 10.46 11.58
C TYR A 28 22.14 10.99 10.69
N VAL A 29 22.47 11.72 9.63
CA VAL A 29 21.46 12.30 8.72
C VAL A 29 20.65 11.20 8.04
N PHE A 30 21.31 10.13 7.57
CA PHE A 30 20.63 9.00 6.96
C PHE A 30 19.75 8.26 7.98
N GLY A 31 20.25 8.02 9.20
CA GLY A 31 19.49 7.37 10.26
C GLY A 31 18.22 8.14 10.65
N VAL A 32 18.33 9.46 10.84
CA VAL A 32 17.17 10.33 11.10
C VAL A 32 16.16 10.27 9.95
N GLY A 33 16.64 10.25 8.71
CA GLY A 33 15.78 10.10 7.53
C GLY A 33 15.00 8.78 7.53
N VAL A 34 15.66 7.66 7.82
CA VAL A 34 15.02 6.33 7.91
C VAL A 34 13.98 6.29 9.02
N VAL A 35 14.28 6.86 10.20
CA VAL A 35 13.32 6.96 11.31
C VAL A 35 12.11 7.81 10.91
N GLY A 36 12.31 8.95 10.26
CA GLY A 36 11.23 9.80 9.76
C GLY A 36 10.35 9.10 8.72
N MET A 37 10.96 8.33 7.81
CA MET A 37 10.23 7.51 6.83
C MET A 37 9.37 6.43 7.51
N ALA A 38 9.92 5.76 8.52
CA ALA A 38 9.20 4.74 9.28
C ALA A 38 8.00 5.34 10.05
N ILE A 39 8.21 6.46 10.75
CA ILE A 39 7.17 7.13 11.55
C ILE A 39 6.04 7.67 10.66
N SER A 40 6.38 8.34 9.55
CA SER A 40 5.35 8.86 8.63
C SER A 40 4.50 7.75 8.01
N THR A 41 5.12 6.62 7.65
CA THR A 41 4.42 5.47 7.07
C THR A 41 3.52 4.78 8.09
N ILE A 42 4.01 4.50 9.31
CA ILE A 42 3.22 3.79 10.31
C ILE A 42 1.99 4.59 10.76
N ILE A 43 2.08 5.92 10.84
CA ILE A 43 0.94 6.78 11.18
C ILE A 43 -0.17 6.65 10.12
N ILE A 44 0.18 6.70 8.83
CA ILE A 44 -0.79 6.56 7.74
C ILE A 44 -1.44 5.18 7.79
N LEU A 45 -0.67 4.12 8.03
CA LEU A 45 -1.19 2.76 8.15
C LEU A 45 -2.14 2.60 9.34
N MET A 46 -1.82 3.19 10.49
CA MET A 46 -2.70 3.20 11.67
C MET A 46 -4.05 3.85 11.32
N LEU A 47 -4.04 5.03 10.70
CA LEU A 47 -5.26 5.76 10.35
C LEU A 47 -6.12 5.00 9.34
N ILE A 48 -5.51 4.49 8.26
CA ILE A 48 -6.22 3.71 7.24
C ILE A 48 -6.84 2.45 7.86
N ASN A 49 -6.10 1.72 8.71
CA ASN A 49 -6.63 0.53 9.37
C ASN A 49 -7.80 0.87 10.29
N GLY A 50 -7.72 1.99 11.02
CA GLY A 50 -8.82 2.50 11.83
C GLY A 50 -10.08 2.76 11.00
N PHE A 51 -9.97 3.35 9.81
CA PHE A 51 -11.12 3.57 8.92
C PHE A 51 -11.67 2.27 8.35
N VAL A 52 -10.79 1.33 7.95
CA VAL A 52 -11.21 0.03 7.41
C VAL A 52 -11.97 -0.79 8.45
N VAL A 53 -11.52 -0.82 9.71
CA VAL A 53 -12.21 -1.54 10.80
C VAL A 53 -13.59 -0.95 11.07
N CYS A 54 -13.72 0.39 11.09
CA CYS A 54 -15.02 1.05 11.22
C CYS A 54 -15.97 0.64 10.08
N GLU A 55 -15.48 0.64 8.84
CA GLU A 55 -16.27 0.27 7.66
C GLU A 55 -16.69 -1.22 7.69
N MET A 56 -15.77 -2.12 8.07
CA MET A 56 -16.06 -3.55 8.22
C MET A 56 -17.13 -3.84 9.28
N LEU A 57 -17.22 -3.02 10.32
CA LEU A 57 -18.20 -3.14 11.40
C LEU A 57 -19.48 -2.32 11.14
N GLY A 58 -19.55 -1.57 10.03
CA GLY A 58 -20.67 -0.68 9.71
C GLY A 58 -20.88 0.45 10.71
N GLN A 59 -19.82 0.85 11.43
CA GLN A 59 -19.85 1.87 12.48
C GLN A 59 -19.33 3.20 11.93
N PRO A 60 -19.80 4.35 12.44
CA PRO A 60 -19.27 5.64 12.01
C PRO A 60 -17.76 5.70 12.29
N SER A 61 -17.02 6.43 11.45
CA SER A 61 -15.55 6.58 11.51
C SER A 61 -15.03 7.35 12.73
N ASN A 62 -15.81 7.41 13.82
CA ASN A 62 -15.53 8.16 15.04
C ASN A 62 -15.58 7.25 16.26
N GLY A 63 -14.82 7.61 17.30
CA GLY A 63 -14.92 7.00 18.61
C GLY A 63 -13.92 5.87 18.87
N THR A 64 -14.30 4.97 19.79
CA THR A 64 -13.40 3.96 20.37
C THR A 64 -13.02 2.86 19.39
N ILE A 65 -13.90 2.50 18.45
CA ILE A 65 -13.65 1.47 17.43
C ILE A 65 -12.55 1.92 16.46
N HIS A 66 -12.62 3.17 15.98
CA HIS A 66 -11.57 3.73 15.13
C HIS A 66 -10.21 3.70 15.84
N ARG A 67 -10.17 4.14 17.10
CA ARG A 67 -8.95 4.11 17.92
C ARG A 67 -8.43 2.69 18.13
N ALA A 68 -9.31 1.73 18.41
CA ALA A 68 -8.93 0.32 18.56
C ALA A 68 -8.30 -0.24 17.27
N GLY A 69 -8.89 0.07 16.11
CA GLY A 69 -8.31 -0.28 14.80
C GLY A 69 -6.93 0.34 14.58
N CYS A 70 -6.76 1.63 14.93
CA CYS A 70 -5.45 2.29 14.87
C CYS A 70 -4.41 1.64 15.79
N PHE A 71 -4.78 1.35 17.05
CA PHE A 71 -3.88 0.72 18.01
C PHE A 71 -3.50 -0.70 17.60
N LEU A 72 -4.43 -1.48 17.05
CA LEU A 72 -4.14 -2.83 16.58
C LEU A 72 -3.04 -2.84 15.52
N ALA A 73 -3.12 -1.96 14.52
CA ALA A 73 -2.08 -1.83 13.50
C ALA A 73 -0.74 -1.38 14.11
N GLY A 74 -0.78 -0.44 15.06
CA GLY A 74 0.40 0.05 15.76
C GLY A 74 1.12 -1.02 16.59
N MET A 75 0.36 -1.82 17.35
CA MET A 75 0.89 -2.89 18.18
C MET A 75 1.52 -4.00 17.32
N VAL A 76 0.87 -4.39 16.24
CA VAL A 76 1.40 -5.40 15.31
C VAL A 76 2.66 -4.87 14.61
N GLY A 77 2.65 -3.61 14.17
CA GLY A 77 3.81 -2.97 13.55
C GLY A 77 5.01 -2.85 14.49
N ALA A 78 4.78 -2.46 15.76
CA ALA A 78 5.82 -2.36 16.78
C ALA A 78 6.34 -3.74 17.23
N ALA A 79 5.48 -4.76 17.27
CA ALA A 79 5.85 -6.14 17.59
C ALA A 79 6.61 -6.83 16.45
N GLY A 80 6.57 -6.28 15.23
CA GLY A 80 7.14 -6.87 14.02
C GLY A 80 8.60 -7.34 14.17
N PRO A 81 9.53 -6.47 14.61
CA PRO A 81 10.93 -6.86 14.80
C PRO A 81 11.14 -7.95 15.86
N PHE A 82 10.26 -8.05 16.85
CA PHE A 82 10.37 -9.01 17.95
C PHE A 82 9.80 -10.39 17.60
N ILE A 83 8.74 -10.43 16.79
CA ILE A 83 8.10 -11.68 16.34
C ILE A 83 8.86 -12.29 15.14
N TRP A 84 9.35 -11.44 14.23
CA TRP A 84 10.07 -11.85 13.03
C TRP A 84 11.53 -11.38 13.06
N GLY A 85 12.24 -11.69 14.14
CA GLY A 85 13.61 -11.24 14.37
C GLY A 85 14.66 -11.82 13.41
N SER A 86 14.32 -12.81 12.57
CA SER A 86 15.21 -13.30 11.52
C SER A 86 15.09 -12.45 10.24
N GLN A 87 16.23 -12.02 9.71
CA GLN A 87 16.33 -11.21 8.47
C GLN A 87 15.64 -11.89 7.27
N GLU A 88 15.61 -13.23 7.27
CA GLU A 88 14.96 -14.04 6.25
C GLU A 88 13.43 -13.98 6.35
N ALA A 89 12.86 -13.99 7.56
CA ALA A 89 11.42 -13.93 7.77
C ALA A 89 10.84 -12.56 7.36
N GLN A 90 11.52 -11.46 7.68
CA GLN A 90 11.11 -10.11 7.27
C GLN A 90 11.12 -9.96 5.74
N PHE A 91 12.12 -10.54 5.08
CA PHE A 91 12.18 -10.54 3.62
C PHE A 91 11.07 -11.40 3.00
N TRP A 92 10.83 -12.58 3.58
CA TRP A 92 9.77 -13.47 3.12
C TRP A 92 8.39 -12.81 3.25
N LEU A 93 8.14 -12.00 4.28
CA LEU A 93 6.91 -11.21 4.43
C LEU A 93 6.80 -10.06 3.43
N ALA A 94 7.91 -9.42 3.07
CA ALA A 94 7.89 -8.30 2.13
C ALA A 94 7.47 -8.71 0.72
N VAL A 95 7.77 -9.94 0.29
CA VAL A 95 7.42 -10.47 -1.04
C VAL A 95 5.91 -10.54 -1.27
N PRO A 96 5.10 -11.27 -0.47
CA PRO A 96 3.66 -11.36 -0.64
C PRO A 96 2.98 -10.00 -0.46
N THR A 97 3.42 -9.17 0.50
CA THR A 97 2.87 -7.82 0.69
C THR A 97 3.08 -6.94 -0.54
N SER A 98 4.26 -7.01 -1.17
CA SER A 98 4.55 -6.27 -2.40
C SER A 98 3.68 -6.73 -3.55
N VAL A 99 3.51 -8.05 -3.73
CA VAL A 99 2.67 -8.62 -4.79
C VAL A 99 1.21 -8.18 -4.61
N PHE A 100 0.71 -8.23 -3.38
CA PHE A 100 -0.62 -7.75 -3.05
C PHE A 100 -0.79 -6.25 -3.36
N GLY A 101 0.21 -5.42 -3.01
CA GLY A 101 0.22 -4.01 -3.36
C GLY A 101 0.17 -3.75 -4.88
N PHE A 102 0.97 -4.47 -5.66
CA PHE A 102 0.96 -4.36 -7.12
C PHE A 102 -0.37 -4.76 -7.75
N VAL A 103 -1.05 -5.75 -7.17
CA VAL A 103 -2.39 -6.17 -7.59
C VAL A 103 -3.44 -5.11 -7.27
N LEU A 104 -3.37 -4.50 -6.10
CA LEU A 104 -4.35 -3.49 -5.67
C LEU A 104 -4.16 -2.13 -6.34
N LEU A 105 -2.93 -1.79 -6.74
CA LEU A 105 -2.60 -0.52 -7.41
C LEU A 105 -3.58 -0.17 -8.56
N PRO A 106 -3.73 -0.98 -9.62
CA PRO A 106 -4.64 -0.65 -10.72
C PRO A 106 -6.10 -0.52 -10.27
N ILE A 107 -6.55 -1.33 -9.31
CA ILE A 107 -7.91 -1.25 -8.75
C ILE A 107 -8.12 0.11 -8.06
N ALA A 108 -7.16 0.57 -7.27
CA ALA A 108 -7.22 1.87 -6.62
C ALA A 108 -7.23 3.02 -7.64
N TYR A 109 -6.35 2.99 -8.64
CA TYR A 109 -6.30 4.03 -9.69
C TYR A 109 -7.60 4.10 -10.50
N ILE A 110 -8.17 2.95 -10.87
CA ILE A 110 -9.48 2.89 -11.54
C ILE A 110 -10.57 3.45 -10.62
N THR A 111 -10.55 3.09 -9.33
CA THR A 111 -11.52 3.59 -8.36
C THR A 111 -11.46 5.12 -8.25
N PHE A 112 -10.26 5.70 -8.16
CA PHE A 112 -10.10 7.16 -8.16
C PHE A 112 -10.54 7.80 -9.47
N PHE A 113 -10.25 7.18 -10.62
CA PHE A 113 -10.71 7.67 -11.93
C PHE A 113 -12.24 7.69 -12.03
N LEU A 114 -12.91 6.65 -11.54
CA LEU A 114 -14.37 6.56 -11.50
C LEU A 114 -14.97 7.53 -10.47
N MET A 115 -14.35 7.66 -9.30
CA MET A 115 -14.77 8.61 -8.25
C MET A 115 -14.74 10.05 -8.77
N MET A 116 -13.67 10.44 -9.47
CA MET A 116 -13.53 11.77 -10.06
C MET A 116 -14.57 12.07 -11.15
N ASN A 117 -15.15 11.02 -11.74
CA ASN A 117 -16.24 11.09 -12.70
C ASN A 117 -17.63 10.79 -12.10
N SER A 118 -17.77 10.54 -10.80
CA SER A 118 -19.04 10.15 -10.18
C SER A 118 -19.74 11.33 -9.51
N ASP A 119 -20.92 11.69 -10.04
CA ASP A 119 -21.79 12.71 -9.44
C ASP A 119 -22.34 12.27 -8.08
N ARG A 120 -22.54 10.97 -7.86
CA ARG A 120 -23.04 10.40 -6.61
C ARG A 120 -22.07 10.59 -5.43
N LEU A 121 -20.77 10.61 -5.71
CA LEU A 121 -19.73 10.67 -4.67
C LEU A 121 -19.23 12.10 -4.42
N LEU A 122 -19.01 12.88 -5.49
CA LEU A 122 -18.42 14.21 -5.38
C LEU A 122 -19.46 15.34 -5.39
N GLY A 123 -20.67 15.09 -5.89
CA GLY A 123 -21.73 16.10 -5.98
C GLY A 123 -21.23 17.39 -6.64
N ALA A 124 -21.44 18.52 -5.96
CA ALA A 124 -21.04 19.85 -6.43
C ALA A 124 -19.51 20.06 -6.53
N ASN A 125 -18.71 19.23 -5.86
CA ASN A 125 -17.24 19.34 -5.87
C ASN A 125 -16.59 18.57 -7.04
N ARG A 126 -17.39 17.98 -7.93
CA ARG A 126 -16.87 17.29 -9.11
C ARG A 126 -16.10 18.28 -10.00
N PRO A 127 -14.94 17.90 -10.55
CA PRO A 127 -14.26 18.75 -11.52
C PRO A 127 -15.14 18.97 -12.75
N THR A 128 -15.31 20.23 -13.15
CA THR A 128 -16.11 20.66 -14.30
C THR A 128 -15.25 21.33 -15.37
N GLY A 129 -15.76 21.37 -16.61
CA GLY A 129 -15.10 22.03 -17.75
C GLY A 129 -13.71 21.48 -18.08
N GLY A 130 -12.77 22.36 -18.42
CA GLY A 130 -11.41 22.00 -18.82
C GLY A 130 -10.60 21.26 -17.73
N LYS A 131 -10.87 21.54 -16.44
CA LYS A 131 -10.22 20.83 -15.32
C LYS A 131 -10.59 19.35 -15.30
N ARG A 132 -11.81 19.00 -15.73
CA ARG A 132 -12.25 17.59 -15.83
C ARG A 132 -11.48 16.84 -16.90
N ILE A 133 -11.28 17.46 -18.06
CA ILE A 133 -10.52 16.88 -19.16
C ILE A 133 -9.09 16.65 -18.72
N TRP A 134 -8.45 17.66 -18.12
CA TRP A 134 -7.08 17.54 -17.62
C TRP A 134 -6.93 16.41 -16.60
N TRP A 135 -7.81 16.36 -15.58
CA TRP A 135 -7.81 15.30 -14.58
C TRP A 135 -8.03 13.91 -15.18
N ASN A 136 -8.99 13.77 -16.10
CA ASN A 136 -9.25 12.48 -16.74
C ASN A 136 -8.08 12.02 -17.61
N THR A 137 -7.40 12.93 -18.30
CA THR A 137 -6.22 12.59 -19.11
C THR A 137 -5.07 12.13 -18.22
N VAL A 138 -4.73 12.89 -17.17
CA VAL A 138 -3.65 12.51 -16.24
C VAL A 138 -3.96 11.20 -15.53
N MET A 139 -5.20 11.03 -15.06
CA MET A 139 -5.63 9.78 -14.42
C MET A 139 -5.67 8.60 -15.40
N GLY A 140 -6.04 8.82 -16.66
CA GLY A 140 -6.01 7.79 -17.70
C GLY A 140 -4.59 7.29 -17.97
N ILE A 141 -3.61 8.20 -18.01
CA ILE A 141 -2.19 7.85 -18.08
C ILE A 141 -1.77 7.06 -16.84
N ALA A 142 -2.15 7.52 -15.64
CA ALA A 142 -1.80 6.85 -14.39
C ALA A 142 -2.38 5.43 -14.29
N VAL A 143 -3.66 5.23 -14.67
CA VAL A 143 -4.30 3.91 -14.76
C VAL A 143 -3.55 3.00 -15.74
N SER A 144 -3.19 3.53 -16.91
CA SER A 144 -2.46 2.77 -17.93
C SER A 144 -1.09 2.33 -17.42
N LEU A 145 -0.33 3.24 -16.80
CA LEU A 145 0.98 2.93 -16.21
C LEU A 145 0.86 1.95 -15.04
N ALA A 146 -0.15 2.09 -14.17
CA ALA A 146 -0.38 1.18 -13.07
C ALA A 146 -0.74 -0.23 -13.55
N LEU A 147 -1.58 -0.35 -14.58
CA LEU A 147 -1.91 -1.63 -15.21
C LEU A 147 -0.68 -2.28 -15.83
N LEU A 148 0.07 -1.54 -16.65
CA LEU A 148 1.28 -2.05 -17.29
C LEU A 148 2.33 -2.47 -16.26
N GLY A 149 2.58 -1.62 -15.25
CA GLY A 149 3.54 -1.90 -14.18
C GLY A 149 3.14 -3.10 -13.32
N SER A 150 1.85 -3.24 -13.00
CA SER A 150 1.31 -4.39 -12.26
C SER A 150 1.47 -5.69 -13.06
N VAL A 151 1.02 -5.71 -14.32
CA VAL A 151 1.11 -6.88 -15.20
C VAL A 151 2.57 -7.27 -15.43
N TRP A 152 3.43 -6.31 -15.77
CA TRP A 152 4.86 -6.57 -15.98
C TRP A 152 5.53 -7.15 -14.74
N THR A 153 5.21 -6.60 -13.56
CA THR A 153 5.77 -7.10 -12.30
C THR A 153 5.30 -8.52 -11.99
N ILE A 154 4.03 -8.86 -12.25
CA ILE A 154 3.50 -10.21 -12.00
C ILE A 154 4.09 -11.24 -12.98
N LEU A 155 4.28 -10.87 -14.24
CA LEU A 155 4.81 -11.77 -15.28
C LEU A 155 6.29 -12.12 -15.07
N ASN A 156 7.09 -11.18 -14.58
CA ASN A 156 8.54 -11.38 -14.37
C ASN A 156 8.89 -11.99 -13.00
N ARG A 157 7.90 -12.40 -12.20
CA ARG A 157 8.14 -13.04 -10.90
C ARG A 157 8.30 -14.55 -11.05
N PRO A 158 9.12 -15.18 -10.20
CA PRO A 158 9.27 -16.64 -10.19
C PRO A 158 7.92 -17.33 -9.97
N PRO A 159 7.71 -18.52 -10.56
CA PRO A 159 6.40 -19.17 -10.64
C PRO A 159 5.75 -19.35 -9.26
N THR A 160 6.50 -19.69 -8.23
CA THR A 160 6.01 -19.84 -6.85
C THR A 160 5.34 -18.56 -6.33
N VAL A 161 5.97 -17.40 -6.52
CA VAL A 161 5.45 -16.10 -6.06
C VAL A 161 4.25 -15.67 -6.90
N LYS A 162 4.27 -15.98 -8.21
CA LYS A 162 3.17 -15.71 -9.14
C LYS A 162 1.89 -16.45 -8.73
N TYR A 163 1.98 -17.74 -8.42
CA TYR A 163 0.81 -18.53 -8.02
C TYR A 163 0.25 -18.09 -6.66
N ILE A 164 1.11 -17.79 -5.68
CA ILE A 164 0.68 -17.26 -4.37
C ILE A 164 -0.05 -15.91 -4.53
N GLY A 165 0.49 -15.01 -5.34
CA GLY A 165 -0.17 -13.73 -5.63
C GLY A 165 -1.54 -13.90 -6.29
N LEU A 166 -1.62 -14.82 -7.26
CA LEU A 166 -2.84 -15.07 -8.02
C LEU A 166 -3.92 -15.75 -7.16
N THR A 167 -3.55 -16.70 -6.28
CA THR A 167 -4.49 -17.35 -5.36
C THR A 167 -5.05 -16.36 -4.35
N ILE A 168 -4.22 -15.50 -3.75
CA ILE A 168 -4.68 -14.45 -2.82
C ILE A 168 -5.66 -13.50 -3.52
N LEU A 169 -5.35 -13.08 -4.75
CA LEU A 169 -6.22 -12.19 -5.54
C LEU A 169 -7.57 -12.84 -5.86
N VAL A 170 -7.55 -14.08 -6.35
CA VAL A 170 -8.77 -14.84 -6.68
C VAL A 170 -9.63 -15.03 -5.43
N VAL A 171 -9.03 -15.43 -4.30
CA VAL A 171 -9.74 -15.56 -3.03
C VAL A 171 -10.34 -14.23 -2.57
N PHE A 172 -9.56 -13.14 -2.62
CA PHE A 172 -10.04 -11.80 -2.25
C PHE A 172 -11.22 -11.36 -3.13
N THR A 173 -11.12 -11.55 -4.45
CA THR A 173 -12.18 -11.16 -5.40
C THR A 173 -13.42 -12.02 -5.22
N LEU A 174 -13.27 -13.31 -4.94
CA LEU A 174 -14.38 -14.20 -4.61
C LEU A 174 -15.08 -13.77 -3.32
N ILE A 175 -14.32 -13.43 -2.27
CA ILE A 175 -14.89 -12.92 -1.00
C ILE A 175 -15.66 -11.62 -1.25
N VAL A 176 -15.10 -10.69 -2.02
CA VAL A 176 -15.79 -9.43 -2.38
C VAL A 176 -17.06 -9.71 -3.17
N PHE A 177 -17.02 -10.61 -4.16
CA PHE A 177 -18.18 -10.94 -4.98
C PHE A 177 -19.29 -11.64 -4.17
N LEU A 178 -18.93 -12.54 -3.26
CA LEU A 178 -19.85 -13.20 -2.34
C LEU A 178 -20.42 -12.22 -1.30
N GLY A 179 -19.61 -11.30 -0.79
CA GLY A 179 -20.03 -10.23 0.12
C GLY A 179 -21.06 -9.30 -0.52
N ARG A 180 -20.80 -8.83 -1.75
CA ARG A 180 -21.74 -7.96 -2.49
C ARG A 180 -23.11 -8.62 -2.73
N ARG A 181 -23.17 -9.94 -2.92
CA ARG A 181 -24.45 -10.65 -3.05
C ARG A 181 -25.26 -10.60 -1.76
N LYS A 182 -24.62 -10.65 -0.59
CA LYS A 182 -25.31 -10.64 0.71
C LYS A 182 -25.96 -9.29 1.02
N ASP A 183 -25.33 -8.19 0.59
CA ASP A 183 -25.87 -6.83 0.80
C ASP A 183 -27.03 -6.49 -0.15
N SER A 184 -27.00 -7.04 -1.37
CA SER A 184 -28.10 -6.89 -2.34
C SER A 184 -29.36 -7.67 -1.95
N VAL A 185 -29.28 -8.64 -1.03
CA VAL A 185 -30.43 -9.42 -0.53
C VAL A 185 -31.09 -8.76 0.69
N LYS A 186 -30.39 -7.87 1.40
CA LYS A 186 -30.94 -7.14 2.55
C LYS A 186 -31.68 -5.85 2.18
N THR A 187 -31.68 -5.48 0.90
CA THR A 187 -32.28 -4.23 0.38
C THR A 187 -33.54 -4.47 -0.45
N THR A 188 -34.11 -5.66 -0.39
CA THR A 188 -35.45 -6.04 -0.90
C THR A 188 -36.28 -6.56 0.24
#